data_AF-A0A960VQH1-F1
#
_entry.id   AF-A0A960VQH1-F1
#
_cell.length_a   1.000
_cell.length_b   1.000
_cell.length_c   1.000
_cell.angle_alpha   90.00
_cell.angle_beta   90.00
_cell.angle_gamma   90.00
#
_symmetry.space_group_name_H-M   'P 1'
#
loop_
_entity.id
_entity.type
_entity.pdbx_description
1 polymer ?
#
loop_
_entity_poly.entity_id
_entity_poly.type
_entity_poly.pdbx_seq_one_letter_code
_entity_poly.pdbx_strand_id
1 'polypeptide(L)'
;MHDKWARLDRVLQVLRLDLNVRAIAIVGSHARAEARPDSDIDLVILCIDPLALLQDREWISIAGDARQVDREEYGRLVSLRAHYETGMEVEYGIASTSWAGLPVDPGSASVARNGMKVLYDPAAILHSMLEAVNRK
;
A
#
# COMPACT_ATOMS: atom_id res chain seq x y z
N MET A 1 -5.46 -19.05 5.63
CA MET A 1 -6.08 -17.71 5.54
C MET A 1 -5.92 -16.87 6.81
N HIS A 2 -6.11 -17.40 8.04
CA HIS A 2 -5.97 -16.61 9.28
C HIS A 2 -4.57 -16.01 9.51
N ASP A 3 -3.50 -16.64 9.04
CA ASP A 3 -2.11 -16.18 9.31
C ASP A 3 -1.69 -14.98 8.45
N LYS A 4 -2.21 -14.84 7.21
CA LYS A 4 -1.83 -13.76 6.27
C LYS A 4 -2.17 -12.38 6.84
N TRP A 5 -3.39 -12.23 7.34
CA TRP A 5 -3.88 -10.97 7.90
C TRP A 5 -3.21 -10.61 9.22
N ALA A 6 -2.97 -11.59 10.09
CA ALA A 6 -2.24 -11.35 11.35
C ALA A 6 -0.79 -10.90 11.13
N ARG A 7 -0.16 -11.31 10.02
CA ARG A 7 1.16 -10.82 9.59
C ARG A 7 1.08 -9.40 9.05
N LEU A 8 0.11 -9.15 8.16
CA LEU A 8 -0.13 -7.80 7.62
C LEU A 8 -0.44 -6.79 8.74
N ASP A 9 -1.27 -7.17 9.71
CA ASP A 9 -1.66 -6.29 10.82
C ASP A 9 -0.45 -5.85 11.65
N ARG A 10 0.56 -6.71 11.83
CA ARG A 10 1.82 -6.35 12.50
C ARG A 10 2.60 -5.31 11.70
N VAL A 11 2.68 -5.48 10.38
CA VAL A 11 3.30 -4.48 9.49
C VAL A 11 2.55 -3.15 9.57
N LEU A 12 1.22 -3.18 9.48
CA LEU A 12 0.38 -1.98 9.58
C LEU A 12 0.53 -1.28 10.93
N GLN A 13 0.67 -2.01 12.03
CA GLN A 13 0.91 -1.41 13.35
C GLN A 13 2.22 -0.61 13.38
N VAL A 14 3.30 -1.16 12.82
CA VAL A 14 4.58 -0.44 12.77
C VAL A 14 4.51 0.76 11.82
N LEU A 15 3.95 0.59 10.62
CA LEU A 15 3.81 1.69 9.66
C LEU A 15 2.94 2.84 10.19
N ARG A 16 1.91 2.55 11.00
CA ARG A 16 1.05 3.59 11.60
C ARG A 16 1.77 4.42 12.68
N LEU A 17 2.80 3.87 13.31
CA LEU A 17 3.60 4.54 14.33
C LEU A 17 4.75 5.35 13.72
N ASP A 18 5.10 5.08 12.46
CA ASP A 18 6.09 5.86 11.73
C ASP A 18 5.56 7.26 11.40
N LEU A 19 6.22 8.28 11.95
CA LEU A 19 5.92 9.69 11.71
C LEU A 19 6.16 10.12 10.27
N ASN A 20 6.79 9.30 9.43
CA ASN A 20 6.91 9.51 7.99
C ASN A 20 5.64 9.11 7.24
N VAL A 21 4.90 8.10 7.72
CA VAL A 21 3.69 7.58 7.07
C VAL A 21 2.51 8.51 7.31
N ARG A 22 1.76 8.79 6.25
CA ARG A 22 0.62 9.73 6.24
C ARG A 22 -0.70 9.06 5.90
N ALA A 23 -0.68 8.04 5.05
CA ALA A 23 -1.87 7.26 4.75
C ALA A 23 -1.49 5.87 4.25
N ILE A 24 -2.39 4.91 4.45
CA ILE A 24 -2.29 3.54 3.96
C ILE A 24 -3.65 3.12 3.42
N ALA A 25 -3.68 2.53 2.23
CA ALA A 25 -4.86 1.85 1.69
C ALA A 25 -4.50 0.46 1.17
N ILE A 26 -5.49 -0.43 1.19
CA ILE A 26 -5.49 -1.65 0.41
C ILE A 26 -6.18 -1.38 -0.92
N VAL A 27 -5.62 -1.90 -2.01
CA VAL A 27 -6.17 -1.76 -3.36
C VAL A 27 -6.36 -3.14 -4.00
N GLY A 28 -6.79 -3.17 -5.26
CA GLY A 28 -6.84 -4.42 -6.02
C GLY A 28 -7.91 -5.39 -5.54
N SER A 29 -7.65 -6.69 -5.74
CA SER A 29 -8.65 -7.76 -5.56
C SER A 29 -9.20 -7.84 -4.13
N HIS A 30 -8.35 -7.62 -3.13
CA HIS A 30 -8.76 -7.59 -1.72
C HIS A 30 -9.63 -6.37 -1.40
N ALA A 31 -9.34 -5.20 -1.99
CA ALA A 31 -10.19 -4.03 -1.84
C ALA A 31 -11.58 -4.27 -2.45
N ARG A 32 -11.66 -4.95 -3.60
CA ARG A 32 -12.92 -5.28 -4.29
C ARG A 32 -13.70 -6.48 -3.74
N ALA A 33 -13.15 -7.19 -2.75
CA ALA A 33 -13.70 -8.46 -2.24
C ALA A 33 -13.80 -9.57 -3.32
N GLU A 34 -12.89 -9.54 -4.30
CA GLU A 34 -12.75 -10.51 -5.40
C GLU A 34 -11.47 -11.36 -5.27
N ALA A 35 -10.74 -11.20 -4.16
CA ALA A 35 -9.52 -11.93 -3.90
C ALA A 35 -9.77 -13.44 -3.78
N ARG A 36 -8.90 -14.21 -4.42
CA ARG A 36 -8.82 -15.66 -4.29
C ARG A 36 -7.85 -16.02 -3.15
N PRO A 37 -7.83 -17.29 -2.69
CA PRO A 37 -6.88 -17.71 -1.65
C PRO A 37 -5.41 -17.49 -1.99
N ASP A 38 -5.07 -17.49 -3.29
CA ASP A 38 -3.74 -17.27 -3.86
C ASP A 38 -3.48 -15.82 -4.28
N SER A 39 -4.45 -14.91 -4.12
CA SER A 39 -4.25 -13.50 -4.43
C SER A 39 -3.18 -12.88 -3.55
N ASP A 40 -2.37 -12.02 -4.15
CA ASP A 40 -1.46 -11.07 -3.52
C ASP A 40 -2.22 -9.96 -2.77
N ILE A 41 -1.58 -9.33 -1.79
CA ILE A 41 -2.09 -8.11 -1.13
C ILE A 41 -1.43 -6.89 -1.76
N ASP A 42 -2.23 -5.99 -2.31
CA ASP A 42 -1.74 -4.71 -2.82
C ASP A 42 -1.97 -3.59 -1.80
N LEU A 43 -0.91 -2.90 -1.39
CA LEU A 43 -0.97 -1.71 -0.54
C LEU A 43 -0.49 -0.47 -1.28
N VAL A 44 -1.10 0.67 -0.94
CA VAL A 44 -0.55 2.01 -1.22
C VAL A 44 -0.22 2.66 0.12
N ILE A 45 1.04 3.07 0.29
CA ILE A 45 1.58 3.74 1.46
C ILE A 45 2.03 5.14 1.02
N LEU A 46 1.36 6.17 1.56
CA LEU A 46 1.73 7.56 1.35
C LEU A 46 2.55 8.06 2.52
N CYS A 47 3.69 8.69 2.23
CA CYS A 47 4.62 9.19 3.24
C CYS A 47 5.19 10.56 2.84
N ILE A 48 5.92 11.21 3.76
CA ILE A 48 6.64 12.46 3.46
C ILE A 48 7.88 12.16 2.61
N ASP A 49 8.67 11.18 3.04
CA ASP A 49 9.90 10.73 2.40
C ASP A 49 9.81 9.25 2.01
N PRO A 50 9.45 8.94 0.75
CA PRO A 50 9.43 7.58 0.23
C PRO A 50 10.77 6.86 0.30
N LEU A 51 11.88 7.60 0.20
CA LEU A 51 13.20 6.98 0.13
C LEU A 51 13.55 6.29 1.44
N ALA A 52 13.12 6.83 2.58
CA ALA A 52 13.32 6.21 3.89
C ALA A 52 12.78 4.77 3.93
N LEU A 53 11.54 4.55 3.47
CA LEU A 53 10.92 3.20 3.44
C LEU A 53 11.48 2.29 2.33
N LEU A 54 12.01 2.88 1.25
CA LEU A 54 12.61 2.13 0.14
C LEU A 54 14.05 1.66 0.43
N GLN A 55 14.76 2.40 1.29
CA GLN A 55 16.14 2.11 1.70
C GLN A 55 16.18 1.20 2.92
N ASP A 56 15.45 1.56 3.98
CA ASP A 56 15.32 0.71 5.16
C ASP A 56 14.10 -0.21 4.99
N ARG A 57 14.38 -1.48 4.73
CA ARG A 57 13.39 -2.51 4.44
C ARG A 57 13.15 -3.48 5.59
N GLU A 58 13.71 -3.22 6.78
CA GLU A 58 13.56 -4.12 7.92
C GLU A 58 12.09 -4.33 8.33
N TRP A 59 11.24 -3.33 8.08
CA TRP A 59 9.81 -3.40 8.35
C TRP A 59 9.07 -4.45 7.51
N ILE A 60 9.60 -4.85 6.35
CA ILE A 60 9.02 -5.93 5.52
C ILE A 60 9.13 -7.26 6.27
N SER A 61 10.26 -7.51 6.94
CA SER A 61 10.52 -8.75 7.68
C SER A 61 9.57 -8.99 8.86
N ILE A 62 8.82 -7.97 9.29
CA ILE A 62 7.79 -8.10 10.35
C ILE A 62 6.68 -9.06 9.93
N ALA A 63 6.37 -9.12 8.63
CA ALA A 63 5.38 -10.05 8.10
C ALA A 63 5.92 -11.50 8.04
N GLY A 64 7.24 -11.68 8.09
CA GLY A 64 7.93 -12.97 8.05
C GLY A 64 9.19 -12.91 7.19
N ASP A 65 9.83 -14.06 6.99
CA ASP A 65 11.03 -14.15 6.17
C ASP A 65 10.69 -13.97 4.68
N ALA A 66 11.16 -12.88 4.09
CA ALA A 66 11.03 -12.61 2.67
C ALA A 66 12.12 -13.39 1.89
N ARG A 67 11.69 -14.28 0.99
CA ARG A 67 12.56 -14.98 0.04
C ARG A 67 13.14 -14.03 -0.99
N GLN A 68 12.31 -13.09 -1.43
CA GLN A 68 12.61 -12.17 -2.51
C GLN A 68 11.83 -10.88 -2.29
N VAL A 69 12.47 -9.75 -2.60
CA VAL A 69 11.83 -8.43 -2.63
C VAL A 69 12.24 -7.74 -3.92
N ASP A 70 11.32 -7.68 -4.87
CA ASP A 70 11.52 -7.04 -6.16
C ASP A 70 11.10 -5.57 -6.10
N ARG A 71 11.86 -4.70 -6.77
CA ARG A 71 11.56 -3.28 -6.86
C ARG A 71 11.04 -2.95 -8.25
N GLU A 72 9.87 -2.34 -8.31
CA GLU A 72 9.18 -1.98 -9.54
C GLU A 72 8.77 -0.50 -9.51
N GLU A 73 8.81 0.20 -10.64
CA GLU A 73 8.51 1.63 -10.70
C GLU A 73 7.27 1.91 -11.57
N TYR A 74 6.28 2.56 -10.96
CA TYR A 74 4.97 2.88 -11.55
C TYR A 74 4.66 4.37 -11.42
N GLY A 75 5.20 5.18 -12.34
CA GLY A 75 5.00 6.62 -12.33
C GLY A 75 5.54 7.27 -11.05
N ARG A 76 4.65 7.73 -10.17
CA ARG A 76 5.01 8.37 -8.88
C ARG A 76 5.17 7.38 -7.72
N LEU A 77 4.87 6.10 -7.95
CA LEU A 77 4.86 5.05 -6.94
C LEU A 77 5.98 4.05 -7.25
N VAL A 78 6.73 3.67 -6.21
CA VAL A 78 7.70 2.58 -6.29
C VAL A 78 7.15 1.43 -5.47
N SER A 79 7.01 0.28 -6.12
CA SER A 79 6.53 -0.94 -5.49
C SER A 79 7.70 -1.78 -4.99
N LEU A 80 7.56 -2.30 -3.77
CA LEU A 80 8.36 -3.42 -3.27
C LEU A 80 7.46 -4.66 -3.21
N ARG A 81 7.63 -5.60 -4.14
CA ARG A 81 6.89 -6.86 -4.18
C ARG A 81 7.65 -7.91 -3.38
N ALA A 82 7.11 -8.30 -2.22
CA ALA A 82 7.73 -9.25 -1.31
C ALA A 82 7.07 -10.63 -1.42
N HIS A 83 7.88 -11.63 -1.71
CA HIS A 83 7.50 -13.05 -1.68
C HIS A 83 8.03 -13.69 -0.39
N TYR A 84 7.13 -14.16 0.47
CA TYR A 84 7.50 -14.72 1.78
C TYR A 84 7.62 -16.24 1.76
N GLU A 85 8.42 -16.80 2.69
CA GLU A 85 8.57 -18.24 2.90
C GLU A 85 7.23 -18.98 3.07
N THR A 86 6.25 -18.30 3.65
CA THR A 86 4.90 -18.83 3.91
C THR A 86 4.04 -18.94 2.64
N GLY A 87 4.54 -18.52 1.47
CA GLY A 87 3.77 -18.39 0.24
C GLY A 87 2.87 -17.15 0.19
N MET A 88 3.00 -16.24 1.17
CA MET A 88 2.32 -14.96 1.13
C MET A 88 3.05 -14.04 0.13
N GLU A 89 2.28 -13.30 -0.65
CA GLU A 89 2.78 -12.22 -1.52
C GLU A 89 2.13 -10.90 -1.12
N VAL A 90 2.95 -9.86 -1.00
CA VAL A 90 2.50 -8.49 -0.70
C VAL A 90 3.24 -7.50 -1.60
N GLU A 91 2.47 -6.69 -2.31
CA GLU A 91 2.96 -5.56 -3.07
C GLU A 91 2.84 -4.29 -2.22
N TYR A 92 3.98 -3.69 -1.85
CA TYR A 92 4.04 -2.44 -1.09
C TYR A 92 4.31 -1.26 -2.02
N GLY A 93 3.25 -0.62 -2.50
CA GLY A 93 3.35 0.61 -3.29
C GLY A 93 3.65 1.82 -2.41
N ILE A 94 4.86 2.37 -2.52
CA ILE A 94 5.33 3.49 -1.69
C ILE A 94 5.42 4.75 -2.55
N ALA A 95 4.79 5.82 -2.10
CA ALA A 95 4.78 7.11 -2.80
C ALA A 95 4.74 8.28 -1.82
N SER A 96 5.09 9.47 -2.31
CA SER A 96 4.86 10.70 -1.54
C SER A 96 3.37 11.05 -1.55
N THR A 97 2.93 11.89 -0.61
CA THR A 97 1.54 12.38 -0.55
C THR A 97 1.06 13.05 -1.84
N SER A 98 1.97 13.52 -2.70
CA SER A 98 1.66 14.08 -4.03
C SER A 98 1.00 13.08 -4.98
N TRP A 99 1.10 11.77 -4.74
CA TRP A 99 0.39 10.73 -5.50
C TRP A 99 -1.14 10.91 -5.41
N ALA A 100 -1.64 11.34 -4.25
CA ALA A 100 -3.03 11.71 -4.02
C ALA A 100 -3.31 13.21 -4.24
N GLY A 101 -2.35 13.96 -4.80
CA GLY A 101 -2.45 15.40 -5.01
C GLY A 101 -3.58 15.76 -5.98
N LEU A 102 -4.22 16.92 -5.76
CA LEU A 102 -5.30 17.42 -6.60
C LEU A 102 -4.76 18.43 -7.64
N PRO A 103 -5.13 18.33 -8.93
CA PRO A 103 -5.95 17.28 -9.53
C PRO A 103 -5.24 15.92 -9.55
N VAL A 104 -5.99 14.86 -9.26
CA VAL A 104 -5.47 13.48 -9.22
C VAL A 104 -4.98 13.07 -10.60
N ASP A 105 -3.75 12.55 -10.67
CA ASP A 105 -3.21 12.06 -11.94
C ASP A 105 -3.99 10.83 -12.44
N PRO A 106 -4.06 10.60 -13.76
CA PRO A 106 -4.90 9.53 -14.32
C PRO A 106 -4.55 8.13 -13.79
N GLY A 107 -3.28 7.84 -13.50
CA GLY A 107 -2.83 6.56 -12.98
C GLY A 107 -3.35 6.32 -11.57
N SER A 108 -3.11 7.29 -10.68
CA SER A 108 -3.60 7.25 -9.30
C SER A 108 -5.13 7.19 -9.23
N ALA A 109 -5.82 7.94 -10.10
CA ALA A 109 -7.28 7.88 -10.22
C ALA A 109 -7.77 6.52 -10.71
N SER A 110 -7.05 5.87 -11.63
CA SER A 110 -7.36 4.51 -12.10
C SER A 110 -7.25 3.49 -10.96
N VAL A 111 -6.19 3.55 -10.16
CA VAL A 111 -6.01 2.70 -8.97
C VAL A 111 -7.17 2.89 -7.99
N ALA A 112 -7.52 4.14 -7.67
CA ALA A 112 -8.63 4.45 -6.77
C ALA A 112 -9.99 3.94 -7.29
N ARG A 113 -10.28 4.13 -8.58
CA ARG A 113 -11.52 3.63 -9.21
C ARG A 113 -11.58 2.11 -9.29
N ASN A 114 -10.43 1.45 -9.44
CA ASN A 114 -10.34 0.00 -9.51
C ASN A 114 -10.40 -0.69 -8.13
N GLY A 115 -10.88 0.02 -7.11
CA GLY A 115 -11.04 -0.49 -5.75
C GLY A 115 -9.90 -0.03 -4.84
N MET A 116 -10.27 0.79 -3.87
CA MET A 116 -9.39 1.26 -2.80
C MET A 116 -10.20 1.28 -1.50
N LYS A 117 -9.61 0.75 -0.43
CA LYS A 117 -10.14 0.85 0.93
C LYS A 117 -9.06 1.44 1.84
N VAL A 118 -9.38 2.55 2.47
CA VAL A 118 -8.47 3.25 3.37
C VAL A 118 -8.31 2.46 4.67
N LEU A 119 -7.06 2.21 5.07
CA LEU A 119 -6.70 1.48 6.30
C LEU A 119 -6.14 2.42 7.38
N TYR A 120 -5.60 3.57 6.99
CA TYR A 120 -5.06 4.61 7.87
C TYR A 120 -5.00 5.93 7.08
N ASP A 121 -5.55 7.02 7.60
CA ASP A 121 -5.55 8.32 6.91
C ASP A 121 -5.93 9.47 7.86
N PRO A 122 -5.12 9.75 8.90
CA PRO A 122 -5.44 10.77 9.92
C PRO A 122 -5.58 12.19 9.35
N ALA A 123 -5.00 12.45 8.18
CA ALA A 123 -5.04 13.76 7.51
C ALA A 123 -6.07 13.81 6.37
N ALA A 124 -6.90 12.78 6.20
CA ALA A 124 -7.92 12.69 5.15
C ALA A 124 -7.39 12.87 3.71
N ILE A 125 -6.13 12.49 3.44
CA ILE A 125 -5.47 12.62 2.14
C ILE A 125 -6.13 11.70 1.12
N LEU A 126 -6.26 10.41 1.45
CA LEU A 126 -6.85 9.42 0.56
C LEU A 126 -8.37 9.60 0.47
N HIS A 127 -9.03 9.99 1.57
CA HIS A 127 -10.46 10.32 1.53
C HIS A 127 -10.74 11.50 0.59
N SER A 128 -9.96 12.59 0.67
CA SER A 128 -10.12 13.75 -0.23
C SER A 128 -9.89 13.38 -1.69
N MET A 129 -8.90 12.53 -1.96
CA MET A 129 -8.65 11.99 -3.30
C MET A 129 -9.84 11.17 -3.81
N LEU A 130 -10.38 10.26 -3.00
CA LEU A 130 -11.52 9.42 -3.38
C LEU A 130 -12.76 10.27 -3.70
N GLU A 131 -13.06 11.30 -2.89
CA GLU A 131 -14.14 12.21 -3.20
C GLU A 131 -13.93 12.96 -4.53
N ALA A 132 -12.71 13.40 -4.81
CA ALA A 132 -12.38 14.09 -6.06
C ALA A 132 -12.50 13.16 -7.28
N VAL A 133 -12.14 11.88 -7.13
CA VAL A 133 -12.25 10.85 -8.18
C VAL A 133 -13.71 10.47 -8.46
N ASN A 134 -14.55 10.39 -7.42
CA ASN A 134 -15.96 9.99 -7.53
C ASN A 134 -16.89 11.13 -8.00
N ARG A 135 -16.46 12.39 -7.92
CA ARG A 135 -17.20 13.55 -8.42
C ARG A 135 -17.15 13.72 -9.95
N LYS A 136 -16.39 12.89 -10.66
CA LYS A 136 -16.22 12.89 -12.12
C LYS A 136 -16.74 11.60 -12.73
#